data_AF-X4ZJJ6-F1
#
_entry.id   AF-X4ZJJ6-F1
#
_cell.length_a   1.000
_cell.length_b   1.000
_cell.length_c   1.000
_cell.angle_alpha   90.00
_cell.angle_beta   90.00
_cell.angle_gamma   90.00
#
_symmetry.space_group_name_H-M   'P 1'
#
loop_
_entity.id
_entity.type
_entity.pdbx_description
1 polymer ?
#
loop_
_entity_poly.entity_id
_entity_poly.type
_entity_poly.pdbx_seq_one_letter_code
_entity_poly.pdbx_strand_id
1 'polypeptide(L)'
;MPTNQSEPYMIQAWSLVNRKYLGKGVRIKRFRRPQRSQIRNRVLLAVLMSRDIKLSRLAEELSVSSRSVSAWVYESRIPSKTNMDKACRFLGYPQHVLFNEALLRQSPILCQPGSSRFMKRRAAQPNRSDILTGLCMVHDLSVTDAARWIGVHPGTFRKWMHHSLLPAPSLQEKAEAFFRIPRAILFADCVPSRKHQ
;
A
#
# COMPACT_ATOMS: atom_id res chain seq x y z
N MET A 1 19.46 48.52 4.52
CA MET A 1 19.29 47.46 5.54
C MET A 1 17.99 47.72 6.28
N PRO A 2 16.86 47.04 5.97
CA PRO A 2 15.67 47.10 6.79
C PRO A 2 15.70 45.98 7.83
N THR A 3 15.56 46.35 9.10
CA THR A 3 15.43 45.48 10.26
C THR A 3 14.12 44.69 10.23
N ASN A 4 14.20 43.43 9.77
CA ASN A 4 13.15 42.42 9.98
C ASN A 4 13.14 41.99 11.45
N GLN A 5 12.37 42.68 12.28
CA GLN A 5 11.98 42.18 13.59
C GLN A 5 10.48 41.87 13.59
N SER A 6 10.13 40.70 13.06
CA SER A 6 8.74 40.20 13.05
C SER A 6 8.65 38.70 13.24
N GLU A 7 9.52 38.07 14.03
CA GLU A 7 9.46 36.62 14.25
C GLU A 7 9.52 36.06 15.69
N PRO A 8 9.83 36.79 16.78
CA PRO A 8 9.79 36.16 18.11
C PRO A 8 8.37 36.03 18.69
N TYR A 9 7.46 36.97 18.38
CA TYR A 9 6.11 37.00 18.97
C TYR A 9 5.16 35.93 18.39
N MET A 10 5.31 35.55 17.12
CA MET A 10 4.47 34.48 16.54
C MET A 10 4.86 33.09 17.04
N ILE A 11 6.14 32.82 17.26
CA ILE A 11 6.63 31.52 17.72
C ILE A 11 6.20 31.26 19.18
N GLN A 12 6.27 32.27 20.05
CA GLN A 12 5.82 32.12 21.44
C GLN A 12 4.30 31.91 21.52
N ALA A 13 3.51 32.64 20.73
CA ALA A 13 2.06 32.46 20.65
C ALA A 13 1.67 31.07 20.10
N TRP A 14 2.35 30.60 19.04
CA TRP A 14 2.16 29.24 18.52
C TRP A 14 2.58 28.15 19.50
N SER A 15 3.64 28.37 20.28
CA SER A 15 4.09 27.42 21.31
C SER A 15 3.10 27.32 22.48
N LEU A 16 2.47 28.43 22.88
CA LEU A 16 1.46 28.47 23.93
C LEU A 16 0.17 27.76 23.50
N VAL A 17 -0.29 27.99 22.26
CA VAL A 17 -1.47 27.31 21.69
C VAL A 17 -1.23 25.81 21.50
N ASN A 18 -0.01 25.40 21.12
CA ASN A 18 0.35 24.02 20.84
C ASN A 18 1.04 23.31 22.01
N ARG A 19 1.09 23.92 23.20
CA ARG A 19 1.70 23.34 24.41
C ARG A 19 1.08 22.00 24.79
N LYS A 20 -0.19 21.76 24.44
CA LYS A 20 -0.88 20.47 24.60
C LYS A 20 -0.38 19.34 23.68
N TYR A 21 0.38 19.69 22.63
CA TYR A 21 0.92 18.79 21.60
C TYR A 21 2.47 18.71 21.58
N LEU A 22 3.16 19.63 22.26
CA LEU A 22 4.62 19.55 22.47
C LEU A 22 4.97 18.27 23.24
N GLY A 23 5.84 17.44 22.66
CA GLY A 23 6.20 16.10 23.18
C GLY A 23 5.26 14.96 22.74
N LYS A 24 4.09 15.27 22.16
CA LYS A 24 3.16 14.27 21.59
C LYS A 24 3.31 14.28 20.08
N GLY A 25 4.34 13.60 19.58
CA GLY A 25 4.75 13.60 18.16
C GLY A 25 3.57 13.74 17.17
N VAL A 26 3.75 14.61 16.17
CA VAL A 26 2.70 15.01 15.22
C VAL A 26 1.88 13.81 14.78
N ARG A 27 0.61 13.77 15.21
CA ARG A 27 -0.33 12.70 14.89
C ARG A 27 -0.79 12.88 13.45
N ILE A 28 0.06 12.51 12.50
CA ILE A 28 -0.32 12.42 11.08
C ILE A 28 -1.58 11.55 11.04
N LYS A 29 -2.68 12.07 10.47
CA LYS A 29 -3.91 11.30 10.26
C LYS A 29 -3.53 10.04 9.49
N ARG A 30 -3.43 8.93 10.22
CA ARG A 30 -3.19 7.60 9.67
C ARG A 30 -4.34 7.28 8.73
N PHE A 31 -4.05 6.47 7.71
CA PHE A 31 -5.09 5.87 6.88
C PHE A 31 -6.18 5.31 7.81
N ARG A 32 -7.41 5.82 7.72
CA ARG A 32 -8.53 5.29 8.51
C ARG A 32 -8.78 3.87 8.00
N ARG A 33 -8.42 2.85 8.77
CA ARG A 33 -8.82 1.46 8.48
C ARG A 33 -10.34 1.41 8.60
N PRO A 34 -11.09 1.04 7.55
CA PRO A 34 -12.52 0.86 7.69
C PRO A 34 -12.79 -0.30 8.65
N GLN A 35 -13.65 -0.07 9.65
CA GLN A 35 -13.96 -1.05 10.68
C GLN A 35 -14.99 -2.08 10.20
N ARG A 36 -15.62 -1.87 9.02
CA ARG A 36 -16.71 -2.71 8.47
C ARG A 36 -16.66 -2.95 6.95
N SER A 37 -15.90 -2.19 6.15
CA SER A 37 -15.84 -2.45 4.70
C SER A 37 -14.72 -3.42 4.38
N GLN A 38 -15.10 -4.62 3.93
CA GLN A 38 -14.19 -5.58 3.33
C GLN A 38 -13.37 -4.87 2.24
N ILE A 39 -12.06 -4.97 2.31
CA ILE A 39 -11.17 -4.41 1.28
C ILE A 39 -11.28 -5.33 0.08
N ARG A 40 -11.94 -4.86 -0.98
CA ARG A 40 -12.18 -5.65 -2.17
C ARG A 40 -10.97 -5.64 -3.11
N ASN A 41 -10.50 -4.44 -3.47
CA ASN A 41 -9.28 -4.26 -4.24
C ASN A 41 -8.06 -4.19 -3.30
N ARG A 42 -7.66 -5.36 -2.82
CA ARG A 42 -6.50 -5.50 -1.90
C ARG A 42 -5.19 -5.08 -2.57
N VAL A 43 -5.05 -5.28 -3.87
CA VAL A 43 -3.83 -4.96 -4.64
C VAL A 43 -3.67 -3.45 -4.79
N LEU A 44 -4.71 -2.74 -5.24
CA LEU A 44 -4.68 -1.27 -5.34
C LEU A 44 -4.38 -0.65 -3.98
N LEU A 45 -5.07 -1.10 -2.92
CA LEU A 45 -4.81 -0.57 -1.59
C LEU A 45 -3.41 -0.89 -1.09
N ALA A 46 -2.89 -2.09 -1.38
CA ALA A 46 -1.52 -2.48 -1.04
C ALA A 46 -0.50 -1.51 -1.64
N VAL A 47 -0.58 -1.26 -2.96
CA VAL A 47 0.32 -0.31 -3.64
C VAL A 47 0.25 1.08 -3.01
N LEU A 48 -0.96 1.59 -2.75
CA LEU A 48 -1.16 2.90 -2.13
C LEU A 48 -0.57 2.98 -0.72
N MET A 49 -0.81 1.95 0.11
CA MET A 49 -0.27 1.90 1.48
C MET A 49 1.26 1.80 1.50
N SER A 50 1.84 0.99 0.60
CA SER A 50 3.31 0.87 0.48
C SER A 50 3.94 2.23 0.13
N ARG A 51 3.35 2.94 -0.83
CA ARG A 51 3.84 4.24 -1.31
C ARG A 51 3.40 5.44 -0.48
N ASP A 52 2.67 5.22 0.62
CA ASP A 52 2.12 6.28 1.47
C ASP A 52 1.19 7.26 0.72
N ILE A 53 0.50 6.77 -0.31
CA ILE A 53 -0.46 7.54 -1.11
C ILE A 53 -1.85 7.41 -0.49
N LYS A 54 -2.44 8.52 -0.07
CA LYS A 54 -3.82 8.57 0.44
C LYS A 54 -4.82 8.49 -0.72
N LEU A 55 -6.01 7.95 -0.46
CA LEU A 55 -7.10 7.92 -1.46
C LEU A 55 -7.45 9.31 -1.98
N SER A 56 -7.42 10.34 -1.11
CA SER A 56 -7.67 11.73 -1.51
C SER A 56 -6.60 12.24 -2.48
N ARG A 57 -5.32 11.95 -2.20
CA ARG A 57 -4.22 12.33 -3.08
C ARG A 57 -4.34 11.63 -4.43
N LEU A 58 -4.66 10.33 -4.46
CA LEU A 58 -4.90 9.64 -5.73
C LEU A 58 -6.08 10.27 -6.49
N ALA A 59 -7.15 10.66 -5.79
CA ALA A 59 -8.30 11.29 -6.42
C ALA A 59 -7.94 12.64 -7.08
N GLU A 60 -7.14 13.46 -6.39
CA GLU A 60 -6.60 14.73 -6.90
C GLU A 60 -5.76 14.50 -8.18
N GLU A 61 -4.79 13.59 -8.12
CA GLU A 61 -3.88 13.27 -9.24
C GLU A 61 -4.62 12.74 -10.49
N LEU A 62 -5.73 12.03 -10.30
CA LEU A 62 -6.54 11.49 -11.40
C LEU A 62 -7.64 12.45 -11.87
N SER A 63 -7.85 13.56 -11.15
CA SER A 63 -8.98 14.48 -11.32
C SER A 63 -10.34 13.78 -11.24
N VAL A 64 -10.52 12.95 -10.21
CA VAL A 64 -11.78 12.25 -9.92
C VAL A 64 -12.22 12.50 -8.48
N SER A 65 -13.46 12.16 -8.13
CA SER A 65 -13.91 12.32 -6.75
C SER A 65 -13.27 11.29 -5.81
N SER A 66 -12.98 11.68 -4.57
CA SER A 66 -12.51 10.76 -3.52
C SER A 66 -13.47 9.58 -3.28
N ARG A 67 -14.77 9.78 -3.52
CA ARG A 67 -15.79 8.74 -3.47
C ARG A 67 -15.59 7.68 -4.56
N SER A 68 -15.21 8.09 -5.78
CA SER A 68 -14.93 7.17 -6.88
C SER A 68 -13.75 6.27 -6.53
N VAL A 69 -12.65 6.85 -6.07
CA VAL A 69 -11.45 6.09 -5.65
C VAL A 69 -11.78 5.14 -4.49
N SER A 70 -12.60 5.58 -3.54
CA SER A 70 -13.06 4.74 -2.43
C SER A 70 -13.88 3.55 -2.92
N ALA A 71 -14.79 3.75 -3.88
CA ALA A 71 -15.59 2.68 -4.48
C ALA A 71 -14.73 1.66 -5.23
N TRP A 72 -13.65 2.10 -5.90
CA TRP A 72 -12.70 1.19 -6.56
C TRP A 72 -11.98 0.26 -5.56
N VAL A 73 -11.76 0.73 -4.32
CA VAL A 73 -11.07 -0.03 -3.27
C VAL A 73 -12.02 -0.92 -2.48
N TYR A 74 -13.16 -0.40 -2.04
CA TYR A 74 -14.02 -1.05 -1.05
C TYR A 74 -15.27 -1.71 -1.64
N GLU A 75 -15.70 -1.30 -2.84
CA GLU A 75 -16.96 -1.76 -3.46
C GLU A 75 -16.74 -2.62 -4.71
N SER A 76 -15.48 -2.96 -5.05
CA SER A 76 -15.10 -3.64 -6.30
C SER A 76 -15.54 -2.90 -7.57
N ARG A 77 -15.87 -1.60 -7.50
CA ARG A 77 -16.35 -0.86 -8.67
C ARG A 77 -15.21 -0.70 -9.68
N ILE A 78 -15.40 -1.24 -10.87
CA ILE A 78 -14.43 -1.10 -11.97
C ILE A 78 -14.48 0.33 -12.51
N PRO A 79 -13.35 1.05 -12.60
CA PRO A 79 -13.30 2.38 -13.20
C PRO A 79 -13.57 2.32 -14.71
N SER A 80 -13.91 3.46 -15.32
CA SER A 80 -13.89 3.58 -16.78
C SER A 80 -12.48 3.38 -17.33
N LYS A 81 -12.36 2.99 -18.61
CA LYS A 81 -11.07 2.78 -19.28
C LYS A 81 -10.12 3.97 -19.12
N THR A 82 -10.61 5.19 -19.35
CA THR A 82 -9.85 6.43 -19.16
C THR A 82 -9.29 6.58 -17.74
N ASN A 83 -10.09 6.26 -16.72
CA ASN A 83 -9.66 6.37 -15.32
C ASN A 83 -8.69 5.25 -14.93
N MET A 84 -8.89 4.04 -15.46
CA MET A 84 -7.93 2.94 -15.32
C MET A 84 -6.59 3.31 -15.93
N ASP A 85 -6.57 3.89 -17.14
CA ASP A 85 -5.33 4.31 -17.81
C ASP A 85 -4.57 5.38 -17.02
N LYS A 86 -5.28 6.40 -16.52
CA LYS A 86 -4.68 7.42 -15.64
C LYS A 86 -4.07 6.78 -14.38
N ALA A 87 -4.81 5.89 -13.71
CA ALA A 87 -4.34 5.22 -12.49
C ALA A 87 -3.14 4.29 -12.76
N CYS A 88 -3.19 3.53 -13.85
CA CYS A 88 -2.13 2.63 -14.29
C CYS A 88 -0.85 3.41 -14.64
N ARG A 89 -0.98 4.53 -15.35
CA ARG A 89 0.14 5.42 -15.67
C ARG A 89 0.75 6.04 -14.40
N PHE A 90 -0.09 6.56 -13.50
CA PHE A 90 0.37 7.18 -12.26
C PHE A 90 1.07 6.18 -11.32
N LEU A 91 0.54 4.96 -11.22
CA LEU A 91 1.09 3.93 -10.34
C LEU A 91 2.14 3.03 -11.02
N GLY A 92 2.30 3.09 -12.33
CA GLY A 92 3.28 2.29 -13.07
C GLY A 92 2.96 0.80 -13.13
N TYR A 93 1.67 0.42 -13.14
CA TYR A 93 1.22 -0.96 -13.26
C TYR A 93 0.24 -1.12 -14.43
N PRO A 94 0.19 -2.28 -15.08
CA PRO A 94 -0.82 -2.56 -16.10
C PRO A 94 -2.21 -2.79 -15.48
N GLN A 95 -3.25 -2.62 -16.31
CA GLN A 95 -4.65 -2.75 -15.88
C GLN A 95 -4.95 -4.12 -15.23
N HIS A 96 -4.42 -5.20 -15.79
CA HIS A 96 -4.65 -6.57 -15.30
C HIS A 96 -4.01 -6.85 -13.93
N VAL A 97 -3.11 -5.98 -13.43
CA VAL A 97 -2.53 -6.06 -12.08
C VAL A 97 -3.41 -5.29 -11.08
N LEU A 98 -3.78 -4.04 -11.39
CA LEU A 98 -4.53 -3.19 -10.45
C LEU A 98 -6.04 -3.44 -10.45
N PHE A 99 -6.61 -3.82 -11.60
CA PHE A 99 -8.05 -3.92 -11.83
C PHE A 99 -8.44 -5.29 -12.40
N ASN A 100 -7.78 -6.36 -11.94
CA ASN A 100 -8.13 -7.73 -12.34
C ASN A 100 -9.57 -8.07 -11.93
N GLU A 101 -10.49 -8.11 -12.89
CA GLU A 101 -11.92 -8.29 -12.59
C GLU A 101 -12.23 -9.62 -11.90
N ALA A 102 -11.56 -10.71 -12.29
CA ALA A 102 -11.78 -12.02 -11.67
C ALA A 102 -11.44 -11.98 -10.17
N LEU A 103 -10.29 -11.37 -9.83
CA LEU A 103 -9.88 -11.17 -8.44
C LEU A 103 -10.82 -10.25 -7.67
N LEU A 104 -11.32 -9.17 -8.30
CA LEU A 104 -12.20 -8.19 -7.66
C LEU A 104 -13.62 -8.70 -7.43
N ARG A 105 -14.13 -9.53 -8.33
CA ARG A 105 -15.43 -10.18 -8.20
C ARG A 105 -15.41 -11.26 -7.11
N GLN A 106 -14.37 -12.09 -7.07
CA GLN A 106 -14.23 -13.13 -6.04
C GLN A 106 -13.87 -12.54 -4.68
N SER A 107 -12.93 -11.58 -4.66
CA SER A 107 -12.41 -10.88 -3.48
C SER A 107 -12.31 -11.78 -2.23
N PRO A 108 -11.55 -12.88 -2.30
CA PRO A 108 -11.51 -13.86 -1.22
C PRO A 108 -10.98 -13.24 0.08
N ILE A 109 -11.57 -13.66 1.20
CA ILE A 109 -11.13 -13.25 2.53
C ILE A 109 -9.82 -13.99 2.84
N LEU A 110 -8.82 -13.25 3.34
CA LEU A 110 -7.59 -13.85 3.83
C LEU A 110 -7.80 -14.32 5.27
N CYS A 111 -7.92 -15.63 5.45
CA CYS A 111 -8.01 -16.24 6.77
C CYS A 111 -6.62 -16.27 7.41
N GLN A 112 -6.44 -15.47 8.47
CA GLN A 112 -5.19 -15.46 9.23
C GLN A 112 -5.24 -16.56 10.30
N PRO A 113 -4.21 -17.43 10.38
CA PRO A 113 -4.15 -18.46 11.41
C PRO A 113 -4.08 -17.92 12.85
N GLY A 114 -3.66 -16.67 13.04
CA GLY A 114 -3.60 -16.01 14.35
C GLY A 114 -3.47 -14.49 14.21
N SER A 115 -3.41 -13.80 15.34
CA SER A 115 -3.15 -12.36 15.34
C SER A 115 -1.72 -12.05 14.87
N SER A 116 -1.57 -10.97 14.12
CA SER A 116 -0.27 -10.48 13.68
C SER A 116 -0.25 -8.95 13.69
N ARG A 117 0.95 -8.37 13.57
CA ARG A 117 1.11 -6.92 13.52
C ARG A 117 2.20 -6.53 12.54
N PHE A 118 1.84 -5.71 11.55
CA PHE A 118 2.84 -5.16 10.64
C PHE A 118 3.60 -4.00 11.31
N MET A 119 4.93 -4.09 11.36
CA MET A 119 5.79 -3.01 11.82
C MET A 119 6.50 -2.36 10.63
N LYS A 120 6.03 -1.16 10.25
CA LYS A 120 6.68 -0.37 9.19
C LYS A 120 8.05 0.11 9.68
N ARG A 121 9.13 -0.44 9.12
CA ARG A 121 10.49 0.07 9.33
C ARG A 121 10.76 1.25 8.39
N ARG A 122 11.54 2.23 8.84
CA ARG A 122 11.82 3.48 8.11
C ARG A 122 12.77 3.33 6.91
N ALA A 123 13.33 2.14 6.66
CA ALA A 123 14.28 1.95 5.57
C ALA A 123 13.57 1.94 4.20
N ALA A 124 13.75 3.01 3.43
CA ALA A 124 13.44 3.03 2.00
C ALA A 124 14.52 2.22 1.27
N GLN A 125 14.26 0.93 1.05
CA GLN A 125 15.09 0.11 0.18
C GLN A 125 14.71 0.40 -1.29
N PRO A 126 15.68 0.56 -2.20
CA PRO A 126 15.42 0.99 -3.58
C PRO A 126 14.61 -0.02 -4.41
N ASN A 127 14.74 -1.32 -4.13
CA ASN A 127 14.13 -2.39 -4.92
C ASN A 127 13.06 -3.18 -4.13
N ARG A 128 12.14 -2.49 -3.46
CA ARG A 128 11.07 -3.13 -2.69
C ARG A 128 9.86 -3.51 -3.57
N SER A 129 9.21 -4.62 -3.26
CA SER A 129 7.89 -4.95 -3.81
C SER A 129 6.82 -4.17 -3.05
N ASP A 130 6.16 -3.24 -3.73
CA ASP A 130 5.04 -2.48 -3.19
C ASP A 130 3.80 -3.36 -2.98
N ILE A 131 3.57 -4.36 -3.84
CA ILE A 131 2.43 -5.27 -3.73
C ILE A 131 2.57 -6.15 -2.49
N LEU A 132 3.67 -6.88 -2.32
CA LEU A 132 3.86 -7.76 -1.16
C LEU A 132 3.92 -6.96 0.14
N THR A 133 4.67 -5.86 0.15
CA THR A 133 4.76 -4.99 1.33
C THR A 133 3.41 -4.40 1.71
N GLY A 134 2.68 -3.92 0.71
CA GLY A 134 1.34 -3.37 0.90
C GLY A 134 0.32 -4.41 1.37
N LEU A 135 0.37 -5.65 0.88
CA LEU A 135 -0.53 -6.71 1.32
C LEU A 135 -0.31 -7.06 2.79
N CYS A 136 0.96 -7.10 3.24
CA CYS A 136 1.26 -7.22 4.66
C CYS A 136 0.70 -6.04 5.46
N MET A 137 0.74 -4.81 4.94
CA MET A 137 0.15 -3.64 5.63
C MET A 137 -1.38 -3.68 5.69
N VAL A 138 -2.02 -4.09 4.59
CA VAL A 138 -3.49 -4.21 4.45
C VAL A 138 -4.04 -5.22 5.45
N HIS A 139 -3.37 -6.36 5.58
CA HIS A 139 -3.76 -7.44 6.46
C HIS A 139 -3.10 -7.39 7.85
N ASP A 140 -2.30 -6.35 8.14
CA ASP A 140 -1.56 -6.20 9.39
C ASP A 140 -0.64 -7.39 9.73
N LEU A 141 -0.03 -8.00 8.72
CA LEU A 141 0.81 -9.18 8.84
C LEU A 141 2.27 -8.81 9.10
N SER A 142 2.88 -9.37 10.13
CA SER A 142 4.32 -9.31 10.29
C SER A 142 5.00 -10.17 9.20
N VAL A 143 6.21 -9.75 8.81
CA VAL A 143 7.03 -10.49 7.83
C VAL A 143 7.31 -11.92 8.30
N THR A 144 7.50 -12.11 9.61
CA THR A 144 7.78 -13.42 10.21
C THR A 144 6.56 -14.33 10.18
N ASP A 145 5.38 -13.81 10.51
CA ASP A 145 4.16 -14.60 10.53
C ASP A 145 3.69 -14.95 9.12
N ALA A 146 3.73 -13.98 8.19
CA ALA A 146 3.46 -14.24 6.78
C ALA A 146 4.37 -15.34 6.23
N ALA A 147 5.68 -15.26 6.49
CA ALA A 147 6.63 -16.28 6.07
C ALA A 147 6.30 -17.66 6.68
N ARG A 148 6.01 -17.72 7.98
CA ARG A 148 5.63 -18.96 8.67
C ARG A 148 4.37 -19.58 8.08
N TRP A 149 3.33 -18.78 7.82
CA TRP A 149 2.06 -19.26 7.29
C TRP A 149 2.11 -19.65 5.82
N ILE A 150 2.99 -19.03 5.03
CA ILE A 150 3.30 -19.47 3.65
C ILE A 150 4.17 -20.74 3.67
N GLY A 151 4.86 -21.04 4.77
CA GLY A 151 5.78 -22.17 4.89
C GLY A 151 7.14 -21.88 4.23
N VAL A 152 7.67 -20.67 4.43
CA VAL A 152 9.00 -20.24 3.96
C VAL A 152 9.81 -19.59 5.08
N HIS A 153 11.13 -19.62 4.95
CA HIS A 153 12.01 -18.97 5.93
C HIS A 153 11.80 -17.43 5.91
N PRO A 154 11.74 -16.75 7.07
CA PRO A 154 11.54 -15.28 7.13
C PRO A 154 12.59 -14.47 6.35
N GLY A 155 13.84 -14.94 6.33
CA GLY A 155 14.90 -14.33 5.52
C GLY A 155 14.63 -14.41 4.02
N THR A 156 14.00 -15.50 3.55
CA THR A 156 13.60 -15.67 2.15
C THR A 156 12.45 -14.74 1.79
N PHE A 157 11.41 -14.68 2.63
CA PHE A 157 10.29 -13.76 2.40
C PHE A 157 10.72 -12.28 2.41
N ARG A 158 11.67 -11.92 3.28
CA ARG A 158 12.30 -10.58 3.26
C ARG A 158 12.97 -10.26 1.93
N LYS A 159 13.66 -11.22 1.29
CA LYS A 159 14.28 -11.00 -0.03
C LYS A 159 13.22 -10.70 -1.09
N TRP A 160 12.08 -11.37 -1.06
CA TRP A 160 10.96 -11.08 -1.98
C TRP A 160 10.42 -9.67 -1.76
N MET A 161 10.20 -9.28 -0.50
CA MET A 161 9.63 -7.98 -0.15
C MET A 161 10.60 -6.81 -0.39
N HIS A 162 11.86 -6.93 0.00
CA HIS A 162 12.79 -5.81 0.04
C HIS A 162 13.71 -5.70 -1.17
N HIS A 163 13.97 -6.82 -1.85
CA HIS A 163 14.88 -6.87 -3.00
C HIS A 163 14.13 -7.22 -4.31
N SER A 164 12.81 -7.39 -4.25
CA SER A 164 11.97 -7.79 -5.38
C SER A 164 12.51 -9.04 -6.10
N LEU A 165 13.05 -9.97 -5.31
CA LEU A 165 13.57 -11.23 -5.82
C LEU A 165 12.42 -12.16 -6.19
N LEU A 166 12.33 -12.53 -7.47
CA LEU A 166 11.36 -13.49 -7.94
C LEU A 166 11.62 -14.89 -7.32
N PRO A 167 10.66 -15.50 -6.61
CA PRO A 167 10.85 -16.83 -6.04
C PRO A 167 10.82 -17.95 -7.08
N ALA A 168 11.28 -19.13 -6.72
CA ALA A 168 11.03 -20.34 -7.51
C ALA A 168 9.51 -20.62 -7.65
N PRO A 169 9.03 -21.24 -8.76
CA PRO A 169 7.60 -21.42 -9.02
C PRO A 169 6.81 -22.10 -7.88
N SER A 170 7.39 -23.11 -7.23
CA SER A 170 6.76 -23.81 -6.10
C SER A 170 6.56 -22.91 -4.88
N LEU A 171 7.44 -21.92 -4.68
CA LEU A 171 7.30 -20.94 -3.61
C LEU A 171 6.32 -19.83 -3.98
N GLN A 172 6.21 -19.50 -5.28
CA GLN A 172 5.18 -18.59 -5.76
C GLN A 172 3.78 -19.17 -5.56
N GLU A 173 3.59 -20.47 -5.79
CA GLU A 173 2.31 -21.16 -5.58
C GLU A 173 1.86 -21.14 -4.12
N LYS A 174 2.80 -21.36 -3.19
CA LYS A 174 2.51 -21.22 -1.75
C LYS A 174 2.04 -19.80 -1.40
N ALA A 175 2.70 -18.79 -1.96
CA ALA A 175 2.35 -17.39 -1.72
C ALA A 175 0.99 -17.03 -2.37
N GLU A 176 0.72 -17.52 -3.58
CA GLU A 176 -0.56 -17.38 -4.27
C GLU A 176 -1.71 -18.02 -3.48
N ALA A 177 -1.51 -19.24 -2.96
CA ALA A 177 -2.49 -19.92 -2.12
C ALA A 177 -2.77 -19.16 -0.83
N PHE A 178 -1.73 -18.61 -0.19
CA PHE A 178 -1.88 -17.83 1.04
C PHE A 178 -2.58 -16.49 0.80
N PHE A 179 -2.08 -15.67 -0.13
CA PHE A 179 -2.66 -14.35 -0.40
C PHE A 179 -3.98 -14.40 -1.18
N ARG A 180 -4.28 -15.54 -1.81
CA ARG A 180 -5.40 -15.72 -2.74
C ARG A 180 -5.36 -14.67 -3.85
N ILE A 181 -4.18 -14.47 -4.42
CA ILE A 181 -3.89 -13.53 -5.51
C ILE A 181 -2.97 -14.26 -6.49
N PRO A 182 -3.29 -14.27 -7.81
CA PRO A 182 -2.47 -14.93 -8.82
C PRO A 182 -0.99 -14.50 -8.74
N ARG A 183 -0.06 -15.46 -8.85
CA ARG A 183 1.39 -15.17 -8.79
C ARG A 183 1.87 -14.11 -9.78
N ALA A 184 1.24 -14.03 -10.97
CA ALA A 184 1.53 -13.02 -11.97
C ALA A 184 1.26 -11.58 -11.49
N ILE A 185 0.28 -11.39 -10.60
CA ILE A 185 -0.02 -10.11 -9.96
C ILE A 185 0.87 -9.93 -8.72
N LEU A 186 0.98 -10.98 -7.91
CA LEU A 186 1.68 -10.94 -6.62
C LEU A 186 3.16 -10.54 -6.76
N PHE A 187 3.82 -11.01 -7.83
CA PHE A 187 5.23 -10.76 -8.10
C PHE A 187 5.46 -9.79 -9.28
N ALA A 188 4.45 -8.97 -9.63
CA ALA A 188 4.57 -8.01 -10.74
C ALA A 188 5.73 -7.02 -10.55
N ASP A 189 6.08 -6.70 -9.30
CA ASP A 189 7.23 -5.84 -8.96
C ASP A 189 8.60 -6.49 -9.22
N CYS A 190 8.64 -7.83 -9.25
CA CYS A 190 9.89 -8.60 -9.39
C CYS A 190 10.27 -8.80 -10.86
N VAL A 191 9.30 -8.67 -11.76
CA VAL A 191 9.56 -8.73 -13.20
C VAL A 191 9.99 -7.35 -13.65
N PRO A 192 11.18 -7.18 -14.26
CA PRO A 192 11.57 -5.90 -14.81
C PRO A 192 10.53 -5.48 -15.85
N SER A 193 9.71 -4.47 -15.52
CA SER A 193 8.91 -3.78 -16.52
C SER A 193 9.87 -3.36 -17.61
N ARG A 194 9.66 -3.85 -18.85
CA ARG A 194 10.30 -3.30 -20.03
C ARG A 194 9.91 -1.82 -20.05
N LYS A 195 10.77 -0.98 -19.48
CA LYS A 195 10.63 0.47 -19.62
C LYS A 195 10.65 0.69 -21.12
N HIS A 196 9.57 1.24 -21.66
CA HIS A 196 9.60 1.78 -23.01
C HIS A 196 10.79 2.75 -23.07
N GLN A 197 11.81 2.36 -23.83
CA GLN A 197 12.69 3.31 -24.49
C GLN A 197 11.84 4.16 -25.44
#